data_AF-A0A958GUX6-F1
#
_entry.id   AF-A0A958GUX6-F1
#
_cell.length_a   1.000
_cell.length_b   1.000
_cell.length_c   1.000
_cell.angle_alpha   90.00
_cell.angle_beta   90.00
_cell.angle_gamma   90.00
#
_symmetry.space_group_name_H-M   'P 1'
#
loop_
_entity.id
_entity.type
_entity.pdbx_description
1 polymer ?
#
loop_
_entity_poly.entity_id
_entity_poly.type
_entity_poly.pdbx_seq_one_letter_code
_entity_poly.pdbx_strand_id
1 'polypeptide(L)'
;REFDVPTLDVPVSSGPYRIVDVEPGVSFTFERNPDYWGKDLPVNVGRYNYDRITVDYYRDTTVALEAFKAGEYDVQFENNSKNWATAYDFPAVSSGQVTLANIPDQAVNGMQGFFFNLRRPIFADRDVRKALGYAFDFEWSNKNLFYDQYTRTKSYWDNSELAYPGGAPTGKVAEYLEPWRDQLPAEVYGDESYEPPSTGGTEDGLRENLATALSILEGAGWTVNDAGVLVNAAGEAFTFEILLDDQSWERIAQPFIDNLERLGIDASMRTVDPSQWQERADQFDIDMIVYNRGMSASPGNEQRNYWTCDSSKTPGSQNYWGLCNEAIDQLVENVVQASDRVDLVAATQALDRALQWEYLTVPHWHIRSTRVAYWNVIDRPERSPSNGPDFDSWWYKDEAADAIRAAQAELEFVDPGTAEAEAAAAEATPETGAEEAATDTTDDAAAETEAETETESSGGVPGGPIGIALALILALGAIFALTRKRD
;
A
#
# COMPACT_ATOMS: atom_id res chain seq x y z
N ARG A 1 -16.66 -25.21 -22.74
CA ARG A 1 -15.60 -24.37 -22.15
C ARG A 1 -15.16 -25.08 -20.89
N GLU A 2 -13.88 -25.41 -20.81
CA GLU A 2 -13.22 -25.78 -19.57
C GLU A 2 -12.98 -24.49 -18.78
N PHE A 3 -13.05 -24.55 -17.45
CA PHE A 3 -13.03 -23.36 -16.56
C PHE A 3 -11.77 -23.31 -15.69
N ASP A 4 -10.96 -24.36 -15.79
CA ASP A 4 -9.76 -24.71 -15.05
C ASP A 4 -8.48 -24.48 -15.87
N VAL A 5 -8.60 -23.89 -17.07
CA VAL A 5 -7.49 -23.54 -17.97
C VAL A 5 -7.54 -22.05 -18.36
N PRO A 6 -6.39 -21.36 -18.47
CA PRO A 6 -6.33 -20.01 -19.04
C PRO A 6 -6.85 -20.00 -20.48
N THR A 7 -7.66 -19.01 -20.84
CA THR A 7 -8.23 -18.87 -22.19
C THR A 7 -8.52 -17.41 -22.53
N LEU A 8 -8.34 -17.07 -23.80
CA LEU A 8 -8.68 -15.77 -24.39
C LEU A 8 -10.12 -15.74 -24.96
N ASP A 9 -10.90 -16.81 -24.78
CA ASP A 9 -12.31 -16.87 -25.16
C ASP A 9 -13.10 -15.74 -24.46
N VAL A 10 -13.53 -14.73 -25.22
CA VAL A 10 -14.42 -13.66 -24.73
C VAL A 10 -15.69 -14.27 -24.11
N PRO A 11 -15.91 -14.14 -22.78
CA PRO A 11 -17.13 -14.64 -22.15
C PRO A 11 -18.34 -13.76 -22.50
N VAL A 12 -19.51 -14.39 -22.65
CA VAL A 12 -20.78 -13.67 -22.68
C VAL A 12 -21.08 -13.16 -21.26
N SER A 13 -21.15 -11.84 -21.09
CA SER A 13 -21.48 -11.18 -19.83
C SER A 13 -22.88 -10.56 -19.86
N SER A 14 -23.43 -10.21 -18.69
CA SER A 14 -24.66 -9.43 -18.53
C SER A 14 -24.40 -7.96 -18.20
N GLY A 15 -23.18 -7.48 -18.43
CA GLY A 15 -22.68 -6.18 -17.96
C GLY A 15 -22.94 -5.01 -18.92
N PRO A 16 -22.55 -3.78 -18.49
CA PRO A 16 -22.62 -2.57 -19.31
C PRO A 16 -21.58 -2.50 -20.43
N TYR A 17 -20.56 -3.37 -20.41
CA TYR A 17 -19.52 -3.45 -21.43
C TYR A 17 -19.36 -4.88 -21.97
N ARG A 18 -19.02 -4.97 -23.26
CA ARG A 18 -18.54 -6.17 -23.95
C ARG A 18 -17.05 -6.03 -24.26
N ILE A 19 -16.35 -7.14 -24.37
CA ILE A 19 -14.94 -7.18 -24.78
C ILE A 19 -14.91 -7.19 -26.32
N VAL A 20 -14.08 -6.35 -26.93
CA VAL A 20 -14.00 -6.19 -28.39
C VAL A 20 -12.59 -6.39 -28.97
N ASP A 21 -11.54 -6.23 -28.17
CA ASP A 21 -10.15 -6.49 -28.56
C ASP A 21 -9.34 -6.99 -27.36
N VAL A 22 -8.34 -7.85 -27.61
CA VAL A 22 -7.46 -8.45 -26.58
C VAL A 22 -6.09 -8.72 -27.21
N GLU A 23 -5.08 -7.97 -26.77
CA GLU A 23 -3.67 -8.17 -27.12
C GLU A 23 -2.95 -8.70 -25.86
N PRO A 24 -2.71 -10.03 -25.72
CA PRO A 24 -2.28 -10.61 -24.45
C PRO A 24 -0.95 -10.06 -23.93
N GLY A 25 -0.97 -9.51 -22.70
CA GLY A 25 0.18 -8.87 -22.09
C GLY A 25 0.50 -7.47 -22.64
N VAL A 26 -0.40 -6.87 -23.42
CA VAL A 26 -0.24 -5.53 -24.03
C VAL A 26 -1.48 -4.68 -23.77
N SER A 27 -2.67 -5.08 -24.23
CA SER A 27 -3.90 -4.28 -24.11
C SER A 27 -5.18 -5.12 -24.06
N PHE A 28 -6.24 -4.52 -23.53
CA PHE A 28 -7.57 -5.12 -23.46
C PHE A 28 -8.64 -4.05 -23.70
N THR A 29 -9.53 -4.24 -24.68
CA THR A 29 -10.56 -3.24 -25.01
C THR A 29 -11.97 -3.72 -24.66
N PHE A 30 -12.63 -2.93 -23.82
CA PHE A 30 -14.06 -2.92 -23.59
C PHE A 30 -14.77 -1.88 -24.49
N GLU A 31 -15.97 -2.21 -24.95
CA GLU A 31 -16.90 -1.30 -25.63
C GLU A 31 -18.27 -1.38 -24.94
N ARG A 32 -18.95 -0.25 -24.82
CA ARG A 32 -20.22 -0.14 -24.10
C ARG A 32 -21.34 -0.86 -24.85
N ASN A 33 -22.13 -1.64 -24.13
CA ASN A 33 -23.28 -2.36 -24.67
C ASN A 33 -24.51 -1.41 -24.76
N PRO A 34 -24.95 -0.99 -25.96
CA PRO A 34 -26.09 -0.07 -26.09
C PRO A 34 -27.41 -0.71 -25.62
N ASP A 35 -27.49 -2.04 -25.65
CA ASP A 35 -28.64 -2.84 -25.22
C ASP A 35 -28.45 -3.38 -23.79
N TYR A 36 -27.58 -2.76 -22.98
CA TYR A 36 -27.43 -3.10 -21.56
C TYR A 36 -28.77 -2.94 -20.82
N TRP A 37 -29.33 -4.08 -20.41
CA TRP A 37 -30.64 -4.20 -19.74
C TRP A 37 -30.78 -3.32 -18.48
N GLY A 38 -29.65 -3.04 -17.82
CA GLY A 38 -29.61 -2.31 -16.55
C GLY A 38 -29.42 -0.80 -16.67
N LYS A 39 -29.28 -0.24 -17.88
CA LYS A 39 -28.84 1.17 -18.07
C LYS A 39 -29.76 2.21 -17.40
N ASP A 40 -31.07 1.96 -17.37
CA ASP A 40 -32.07 2.85 -16.78
C ASP A 40 -32.38 2.53 -15.30
N LEU A 41 -31.66 1.59 -14.67
CA LEU A 41 -31.84 1.26 -13.24
C LEU A 41 -31.21 2.34 -12.35
N PRO A 42 -31.85 2.74 -11.23
CA PRO A 42 -31.34 3.80 -10.35
C PRO A 42 -29.89 3.64 -9.84
N VAL A 43 -29.40 2.40 -9.73
CA VAL A 43 -28.01 2.09 -9.31
C VAL A 43 -26.96 2.32 -10.40
N ASN A 44 -27.39 2.55 -11.65
CA ASN A 44 -26.54 2.71 -12.83
C ASN A 44 -26.68 4.10 -13.48
N VAL A 45 -27.62 4.94 -13.02
CA VAL A 45 -27.81 6.31 -13.55
C VAL A 45 -26.56 7.14 -13.25
N GLY A 46 -25.95 7.70 -14.29
CA GLY A 46 -24.69 8.44 -14.18
C GLY A 46 -23.43 7.57 -14.08
N ARG A 47 -23.54 6.26 -14.34
CA ARG A 47 -22.41 5.31 -14.36
C ARG A 47 -22.23 4.68 -15.74
N TYR A 48 -21.04 4.13 -15.98
CA TYR A 48 -20.58 3.52 -17.22
C TYR A 48 -20.63 4.52 -18.39
N ASN A 49 -20.10 5.73 -18.19
CA ASN A 49 -20.33 6.84 -19.12
C ASN A 49 -19.45 6.81 -20.38
N TYR A 50 -18.31 6.12 -20.35
CA TYR A 50 -17.41 5.94 -21.49
C TYR A 50 -17.99 4.95 -22.51
N ASP A 51 -17.92 5.24 -23.81
CA ASP A 51 -18.37 4.30 -24.85
C ASP A 51 -17.31 3.24 -25.23
N ARG A 52 -16.02 3.54 -25.03
CA ARG A 52 -14.89 2.60 -25.19
C ARG A 52 -13.91 2.81 -24.05
N ILE A 53 -13.41 1.71 -23.49
CA ILE A 53 -12.42 1.66 -22.41
C ILE A 53 -11.36 0.67 -22.87
N THR A 54 -10.19 1.15 -23.26
CA THR A 54 -9.01 0.31 -23.46
C THR A 54 -8.16 0.37 -22.19
N VAL A 55 -7.44 -0.72 -21.94
CA VAL A 55 -6.81 -1.07 -20.67
C VAL A 55 -5.45 -1.65 -21.02
N ASP A 56 -4.42 -0.80 -21.08
CA ASP A 56 -3.06 -1.21 -21.47
C ASP A 56 -2.20 -1.61 -20.28
N TYR A 57 -1.32 -2.58 -20.48
CA TYR A 57 -0.44 -3.20 -19.49
C TYR A 57 1.00 -2.70 -19.67
N TYR A 58 1.63 -2.30 -18.56
CA TYR A 58 3.04 -1.88 -18.52
C TYR A 58 3.86 -2.77 -17.58
N ARG A 59 5.15 -2.96 -17.90
CA ARG A 59 6.09 -3.78 -17.12
C ARG A 59 6.60 -3.09 -15.84
N ASP A 60 6.59 -1.77 -15.80
CA ASP A 60 7.01 -0.98 -14.64
C ASP A 60 6.30 0.39 -14.62
N THR A 61 6.16 0.91 -13.41
CA THR A 61 5.65 2.24 -13.03
C THR A 61 6.34 3.40 -13.76
N THR A 62 7.65 3.32 -14.01
CA THR A 62 8.39 4.37 -14.73
C THR A 62 7.96 4.42 -16.19
N VAL A 63 7.88 3.26 -16.86
CA VAL A 63 7.48 3.17 -18.27
C VAL A 63 6.04 3.64 -18.47
N ALA A 64 5.16 3.25 -17.55
CA ALA A 64 3.77 3.73 -17.53
C ALA A 64 3.70 5.26 -17.34
N LEU A 65 4.45 5.81 -16.38
CA LEU A 65 4.45 7.25 -16.12
C LEU A 65 4.98 8.08 -17.31
N GLU A 66 5.98 7.60 -18.06
CA GLU A 66 6.42 8.28 -19.28
C GLU A 66 5.37 8.19 -20.41
N ALA A 67 4.66 7.07 -20.55
CA ALA A 67 3.53 6.97 -21.49
C ALA A 67 2.35 7.88 -21.09
N PHE A 68 2.06 8.04 -19.79
CA PHE A 68 1.09 9.01 -19.29
C PHE A 68 1.49 10.45 -19.63
N LYS A 69 2.77 10.80 -19.45
CA LYS A 69 3.32 12.13 -19.81
C LYS A 69 3.25 12.42 -21.31
N ALA A 70 3.49 11.41 -22.14
CA ALA A 70 3.34 11.50 -23.59
C ALA A 70 1.87 11.69 -24.03
N GLY A 71 0.90 11.40 -23.15
CA GLY A 71 -0.52 11.48 -23.47
C GLY A 71 -1.05 10.25 -24.20
N GLU A 72 -0.36 9.11 -24.12
CA GLU A 72 -0.86 7.83 -24.63
C GLU A 72 -2.12 7.41 -23.87
N TYR A 73 -2.27 7.80 -22.59
CA TYR A 73 -3.43 7.43 -21.76
C TYR A 73 -3.95 8.50 -20.78
N ASP A 74 -5.26 8.42 -20.52
CA ASP A 74 -6.06 9.49 -19.93
C ASP A 74 -5.97 9.58 -18.39
N VAL A 75 -5.75 8.47 -17.69
CA VAL A 75 -5.80 8.37 -16.20
C VAL A 75 -4.69 7.48 -15.65
N GLN A 76 -3.92 8.00 -14.69
CA GLN A 76 -2.86 7.31 -13.96
C GLN A 76 -3.15 7.29 -12.45
N PHE A 77 -3.04 6.11 -11.85
CA PHE A 77 -3.01 5.92 -10.40
C PHE A 77 -1.55 6.02 -9.91
N GLU A 78 -1.31 6.60 -8.74
CA GLU A 78 0.04 6.69 -8.18
C GLU A 78 0.12 6.15 -6.75
N ASN A 79 0.72 4.98 -6.58
CA ASN A 79 1.05 4.45 -5.25
C ASN A 79 2.42 4.96 -4.75
N ASN A 80 3.35 5.30 -5.64
CA ASN A 80 4.70 5.69 -5.27
C ASN A 80 4.78 7.16 -4.83
N SER A 81 4.98 7.36 -3.53
CA SER A 81 5.18 8.69 -2.92
C SER A 81 6.30 9.51 -3.56
N LYS A 82 7.40 8.87 -3.97
CA LYS A 82 8.52 9.57 -4.62
C LYS A 82 8.09 10.13 -5.97
N ASN A 83 7.43 9.32 -6.79
CA ASN A 83 6.96 9.75 -8.10
C ASN A 83 5.96 10.90 -7.98
N TRP A 84 4.98 10.80 -7.07
CA TRP A 84 4.03 11.89 -6.81
C TRP A 84 4.70 13.20 -6.39
N ALA A 85 5.80 13.13 -5.64
CA ALA A 85 6.52 14.30 -5.16
C ALA A 85 7.48 14.92 -6.19
N THR A 86 8.08 14.13 -7.10
CA THR A 86 9.19 14.61 -7.96
C THR A 86 9.07 14.32 -9.46
N ALA A 87 8.10 13.53 -9.91
CA ALA A 87 8.04 13.05 -11.30
C ALA A 87 6.89 13.66 -12.14
N TYR A 88 5.98 14.42 -11.52
CA TYR A 88 4.87 15.12 -12.19
C TYR A 88 5.15 16.60 -12.54
N ASP A 89 6.40 17.06 -12.47
CA ASP A 89 6.81 18.37 -12.98
C ASP A 89 7.06 18.29 -14.50
N PHE A 90 5.99 18.46 -15.29
CA PHE A 90 6.05 18.46 -16.76
C PHE A 90 5.00 19.40 -17.39
N PRO A 91 5.19 19.86 -18.65
CA PRO A 91 4.43 20.99 -19.21
C PRO A 91 2.90 20.85 -19.20
N ALA A 92 2.37 19.63 -19.32
CA ALA A 92 0.93 19.40 -19.31
C ALA A 92 0.28 19.67 -17.93
N VAL A 93 1.02 19.45 -16.83
CA VAL A 93 0.56 19.82 -15.47
C VAL A 93 0.59 21.34 -15.31
N SER A 94 1.71 21.98 -15.68
CA SER A 94 1.90 23.43 -15.57
C SER A 94 0.94 24.26 -16.44
N SER A 95 0.44 23.68 -17.54
CA SER A 95 -0.57 24.28 -18.42
C SER A 95 -2.01 23.93 -18.05
N GLY A 96 -2.24 23.05 -17.07
CA GLY A 96 -3.58 22.59 -16.66
C GLY A 96 -4.23 21.57 -17.61
N GLN A 97 -3.47 21.03 -18.58
CA GLN A 97 -3.89 19.90 -19.42
C GLN A 97 -3.93 18.57 -18.65
N VAL A 98 -3.13 18.43 -17.58
CA VAL A 98 -3.17 17.32 -16.61
C VAL A 98 -3.52 17.87 -15.23
N THR A 99 -4.43 17.21 -14.53
CA THR A 99 -4.78 17.49 -13.14
C THR A 99 -4.18 16.43 -12.22
N LEU A 100 -3.52 16.87 -11.15
CA LEU A 100 -3.08 16.02 -10.04
C LEU A 100 -4.11 16.15 -8.91
N ALA A 101 -4.71 15.04 -8.48
CA ALA A 101 -5.71 15.02 -7.42
C ALA A 101 -5.39 13.99 -6.33
N ASN A 102 -5.20 14.47 -5.10
CA ASN A 102 -5.41 13.67 -3.90
C ASN A 102 -6.91 13.64 -3.64
N ILE A 103 -7.57 12.52 -3.88
CA ILE A 103 -9.02 12.33 -3.67
C ILE A 103 -9.22 11.74 -2.27
N PRO A 104 -9.73 12.50 -1.28
CA PRO A 104 -9.81 12.01 0.10
C PRO A 104 -10.73 10.80 0.21
N ASP A 105 -10.32 9.82 1.02
CA ASP A 105 -11.09 8.60 1.26
C ASP A 105 -11.00 8.13 2.72
N GLN A 106 -11.96 7.26 3.05
CA GLN A 106 -12.19 6.57 4.31
C GLN A 106 -12.14 5.05 4.05
N ALA A 107 -11.26 4.63 3.12
CA ALA A 107 -10.94 3.23 2.96
C ALA A 107 -10.32 2.71 4.25
N VAL A 108 -10.67 1.48 4.67
CA VAL A 108 -10.05 0.87 5.85
C VAL A 108 -8.57 0.68 5.58
N ASN A 109 -7.72 1.26 6.41
CA ASN A 109 -6.28 1.18 6.29
C ASN A 109 -5.70 0.28 7.39
N GLY A 110 -4.74 -0.56 7.00
CA GLY A 110 -4.06 -1.48 7.89
C GLY A 110 -4.50 -2.94 7.74
N MET A 111 -3.75 -3.88 8.31
CA MET A 111 -2.48 -3.67 9.02
C MET A 111 -1.28 -3.94 8.09
N GLN A 112 -0.53 -2.89 7.73
CA GLN A 112 0.79 -3.01 7.13
C GLN A 112 1.87 -2.83 8.19
N GLY A 113 2.91 -3.67 8.16
CA GLY A 113 4.09 -3.47 9.00
C GLY A 113 5.09 -4.63 8.98
N PHE A 114 6.07 -4.57 9.88
CA PHE A 114 6.93 -5.71 10.21
C PHE A 114 6.18 -6.67 11.15
N PHE A 115 5.80 -7.85 10.67
CA PHE A 115 5.04 -8.85 11.43
C PHE A 115 5.98 -9.79 12.18
N PHE A 116 5.76 -10.00 13.47
CA PHE A 116 6.52 -10.95 14.27
C PHE A 116 5.94 -12.37 14.18
N ASN A 117 6.76 -13.39 13.93
CA ASN A 117 6.35 -14.79 14.10
C ASN A 117 6.50 -15.23 15.57
N LEU A 118 5.41 -15.21 16.34
CA LEU A 118 5.36 -15.60 17.76
C LEU A 118 5.73 -17.07 18.01
N ARG A 119 5.81 -17.90 16.94
CA ARG A 119 6.34 -19.27 17.02
C ARG A 119 7.85 -19.30 17.27
N ARG A 120 8.58 -18.21 16.99
CA ARG A 120 10.00 -18.04 17.32
C ARG A 120 10.12 -17.56 18.78
N PRO A 121 10.87 -18.25 19.66
CA PRO A 121 10.93 -17.89 21.09
C PRO A 121 11.37 -16.46 21.37
N ILE A 122 12.22 -15.87 20.51
CA ILE A 122 12.68 -14.47 20.60
C ILE A 122 11.55 -13.44 20.48
N PHE A 123 10.42 -13.80 19.86
CA PHE A 123 9.26 -12.90 19.69
C PHE A 123 8.02 -13.36 20.46
N ALA A 124 8.11 -14.44 21.24
CA ALA A 124 7.00 -14.93 22.06
C ALA A 124 6.62 -13.93 23.18
N ASP A 125 7.62 -13.26 23.77
CA ASP A 125 7.41 -12.22 24.77
C ASP A 125 6.85 -10.93 24.12
N ARG A 126 5.74 -10.45 24.67
CA ARG A 126 5.03 -9.26 24.20
C ARG A 126 5.81 -7.97 24.46
N ASP A 127 6.52 -7.90 25.58
CA ASP A 127 7.26 -6.69 25.96
C ASP A 127 8.56 -6.58 25.14
N VAL A 128 9.12 -7.71 24.67
CA VAL A 128 10.15 -7.73 23.61
C VAL A 128 9.60 -7.16 22.30
N ARG A 129 8.43 -7.63 21.82
CA ARG A 129 7.81 -7.09 20.58
C ARG A 129 7.54 -5.58 20.70
N LYS A 130 7.07 -5.13 21.87
CA LYS A 130 6.90 -3.71 22.23
C LYS A 130 8.21 -2.93 22.13
N ALA A 131 9.30 -3.43 22.70
CA ALA A 131 10.61 -2.80 22.67
C ALA A 131 11.16 -2.64 21.24
N LEU A 132 11.03 -3.67 20.41
CA LEU A 132 11.43 -3.63 19.00
C LEU A 132 10.66 -2.55 18.22
N GLY A 133 9.40 -2.30 18.57
CA GLY A 133 8.59 -1.21 18.00
C GLY A 133 9.14 0.21 18.26
N TYR A 134 10.00 0.42 19.27
CA TYR A 134 10.66 1.70 19.52
C TYR A 134 11.86 1.97 18.59
N ALA A 135 12.41 0.97 17.92
CA ALA A 135 13.53 1.15 16.98
C ALA A 135 13.10 1.69 15.60
N PHE A 136 11.79 1.70 15.28
CA PHE A 136 11.28 2.19 14.00
C PHE A 136 11.01 3.70 14.01
N ASP A 137 11.85 4.47 13.31
CA ASP A 137 11.69 5.91 13.15
C ASP A 137 10.76 6.24 11.96
N PHE A 138 9.46 6.34 12.26
CA PHE A 138 8.47 6.73 11.27
C PHE A 138 8.67 8.17 10.79
N GLU A 139 8.93 9.11 11.68
CA GLU A 139 9.03 10.52 11.30
C GLU A 139 10.23 10.78 10.39
N TRP A 140 11.37 10.10 10.62
CA TRP A 140 12.48 10.09 9.67
C TRP A 140 12.09 9.44 8.33
N SER A 141 11.42 8.29 8.37
CA SER A 141 11.02 7.56 7.15
C SER A 141 10.06 8.37 6.28
N ASN A 142 9.03 8.96 6.89
CA ASN A 142 8.03 9.79 6.21
C ASN A 142 8.67 10.99 5.52
N LYS A 143 9.56 11.69 6.23
CA LYS A 143 10.26 12.87 5.72
C LYS A 143 11.26 12.55 4.62
N ASN A 144 12.11 11.54 4.79
CA ASN A 144 13.26 11.28 3.91
C ASN A 144 12.94 10.31 2.75
N LEU A 145 11.97 9.40 2.92
CA LEU A 145 11.61 8.39 1.91
C LEU A 145 10.26 8.68 1.24
N PHE A 146 9.32 9.32 1.96
CA PHE A 146 7.92 9.47 1.54
C PHE A 146 7.46 10.92 1.34
N TYR A 147 8.34 11.91 1.51
CA TYR A 147 8.06 13.35 1.34
C TYR A 147 6.87 13.85 2.18
N ASP A 148 6.77 13.37 3.43
CA ASP A 148 5.74 13.72 4.43
C ASP A 148 4.28 13.40 4.01
N GLN A 149 4.08 12.48 3.05
CA GLN A 149 2.76 12.17 2.48
C GLN A 149 1.92 11.14 3.25
N TYR A 150 2.52 10.36 4.13
CA TYR A 150 1.81 9.31 4.88
C TYR A 150 1.56 9.70 6.33
N THR A 151 0.66 8.96 6.98
CA THR A 151 0.38 9.07 8.42
C THR A 151 0.51 7.71 9.10
N ARG A 152 0.95 7.69 10.37
CA ARG A 152 1.23 6.44 11.09
C ARG A 152 -0.06 5.64 11.30
N THR A 153 -0.02 4.34 11.04
CA THR A 153 -1.14 3.42 11.31
C THR A 153 -1.15 3.05 12.79
N LYS A 154 -2.32 3.14 13.44
CA LYS A 154 -2.51 2.92 14.89
C LYS A 154 -3.56 1.86 15.22
N SER A 155 -4.27 1.37 14.21
CA SER A 155 -5.36 0.40 14.32
C SER A 155 -5.23 -0.62 13.18
N TYR A 156 -5.77 -1.81 13.37
CA TYR A 156 -5.92 -2.78 12.29
C TYR A 156 -7.03 -2.36 11.31
N TRP A 157 -7.95 -1.48 11.74
CA TRP A 157 -9.04 -0.89 10.96
C TRP A 157 -8.96 0.65 10.88
N ASP A 158 -7.76 1.22 10.79
CA ASP A 158 -7.51 2.66 10.75
C ASP A 158 -8.26 3.37 9.60
N ASN A 159 -8.39 4.69 9.70
CA ASN A 159 -9.17 5.56 8.80
C ASN A 159 -10.67 5.22 8.68
N SER A 160 -11.22 4.39 9.59
CA SER A 160 -12.62 3.95 9.57
C SER A 160 -13.31 3.97 10.94
N GLU A 161 -14.64 3.82 10.96
CA GLU A 161 -15.42 3.70 12.20
C GLU A 161 -15.17 2.39 12.98
N LEU A 162 -14.49 1.41 12.36
CA LEU A 162 -14.19 0.11 12.96
C LEU A 162 -12.93 0.14 13.84
N ALA A 163 -12.07 1.15 13.68
CA ALA A 163 -10.96 1.40 14.59
C ALA A 163 -11.46 1.70 16.01
N TYR A 164 -10.77 1.19 17.03
CA TYR A 164 -11.05 1.55 18.42
C TYR A 164 -10.76 3.04 18.67
N PRO A 165 -11.74 3.85 19.13
CA PRO A 165 -11.61 5.30 19.20
C PRO A 165 -10.70 5.84 20.33
N GLY A 166 -10.11 4.95 21.15
CA GLY A 166 -9.31 5.33 22.32
C GLY A 166 -10.12 5.46 23.61
N GLY A 167 -9.41 5.76 24.71
CA GLY A 167 -10.02 5.77 26.06
C GLY A 167 -10.30 4.37 26.63
N ALA A 168 -10.88 4.30 27.82
CA ALA A 168 -11.32 3.04 28.43
C ALA A 168 -12.57 2.46 27.71
N PRO A 169 -12.69 1.12 27.58
CA PRO A 169 -13.85 0.50 26.94
C PRO A 169 -15.17 0.87 27.62
N THR A 170 -16.20 1.13 26.80
CA THR A 170 -17.56 1.44 27.28
C THR A 170 -18.63 0.74 26.44
N GLY A 171 -19.85 0.61 26.98
CA GLY A 171 -20.98 -0.03 26.30
C GLY A 171 -20.66 -1.45 25.82
N LYS A 172 -21.13 -1.81 24.62
CA LYS A 172 -20.90 -3.13 24.03
C LYS A 172 -19.43 -3.52 23.88
N VAL A 173 -18.52 -2.55 23.68
CA VAL A 173 -17.08 -2.83 23.59
C VAL A 173 -16.55 -3.33 24.94
N ALA A 174 -17.00 -2.73 26.05
CA ALA A 174 -16.71 -3.26 27.39
C ALA A 174 -17.38 -4.62 27.63
N GLU A 175 -18.64 -4.81 27.22
CA GLU A 175 -19.38 -6.08 27.38
C GLU A 175 -18.67 -7.26 26.68
N TYR A 176 -18.05 -7.04 25.52
CA TYR A 176 -17.25 -8.05 24.81
C TYR A 176 -15.88 -8.32 25.45
N LEU A 177 -15.25 -7.32 26.09
CA LEU A 177 -13.90 -7.42 26.66
C LEU A 177 -13.89 -7.88 28.13
N GLU A 178 -14.91 -7.54 28.92
CA GLU A 178 -14.96 -7.81 30.37
C GLU A 178 -14.74 -9.28 30.78
N PRO A 179 -15.21 -10.31 30.03
CA PRO A 179 -14.95 -11.72 30.37
C PRO A 179 -13.48 -12.14 30.32
N TRP A 180 -12.62 -11.36 29.67
CA TRP A 180 -11.28 -11.77 29.24
C TRP A 180 -10.11 -11.12 29.99
N ARG A 181 -10.39 -10.50 31.15
CA ARG A 181 -9.40 -9.75 31.95
C ARG A 181 -8.15 -10.55 32.36
N ASP A 182 -8.27 -11.87 32.48
CA ASP A 182 -7.16 -12.77 32.82
C ASP A 182 -6.39 -13.29 31.58
N GLN A 183 -6.84 -12.98 30.36
CA GLN A 183 -6.25 -13.43 29.08
C GLN A 183 -5.81 -12.28 28.16
N LEU A 184 -6.19 -11.03 28.42
CA LEU A 184 -5.83 -9.85 27.62
C LEU A 184 -4.90 -8.90 28.40
N PRO A 185 -4.05 -8.10 27.71
CA PRO A 185 -3.22 -7.07 28.36
C PRO A 185 -4.05 -6.12 29.24
N ALA A 186 -3.50 -5.66 30.37
CA ALA A 186 -4.22 -4.76 31.28
C ALA A 186 -4.56 -3.43 30.61
N GLU A 187 -3.69 -2.99 29.68
CA GLU A 187 -3.81 -1.80 28.85
C GLU A 187 -5.10 -1.78 28.00
N VAL A 188 -5.63 -2.94 27.60
CA VAL A 188 -6.93 -3.09 26.90
C VAL A 188 -8.06 -2.37 27.65
N TYR A 189 -8.01 -2.39 28.99
CA TYR A 189 -9.03 -1.85 29.88
C TYR A 189 -8.70 -0.46 30.45
N GLY A 190 -7.52 0.09 30.17
CA GLY A 190 -7.07 1.39 30.67
C GLY A 190 -7.63 2.58 29.88
N ASP A 191 -7.54 3.78 30.46
CA ASP A 191 -7.92 5.04 29.80
C ASP A 191 -6.98 5.45 28.64
N GLU A 192 -5.86 4.77 28.47
CA GLU A 192 -4.84 5.11 27.47
C GLU A 192 -5.21 4.59 26.07
N SER A 193 -5.06 5.43 25.06
CA SER A 193 -5.11 5.01 23.65
C SER A 193 -3.81 4.32 23.26
N TYR A 194 -3.87 3.33 22.37
CA TYR A 194 -2.67 2.77 21.77
C TYR A 194 -2.04 3.78 20.81
N GLU A 195 -0.74 4.00 20.95
CA GLU A 195 0.06 4.90 20.13
C GLU A 195 1.40 4.22 19.82
N PRO A 196 1.76 4.03 18.53
CA PRO A 196 3.10 3.59 18.15
C PRO A 196 4.17 4.60 18.60
N PRO A 197 5.39 4.16 18.95
CA PRO A 197 6.49 5.07 19.27
C PRO A 197 6.77 6.09 18.17
N SER A 198 7.04 7.32 18.58
CA SER A 198 7.35 8.49 17.73
C SER A 198 8.68 9.07 18.15
N THR A 199 9.53 9.50 17.20
CA THR A 199 10.81 10.18 17.50
C THR A 199 10.67 11.70 17.54
N GLY A 200 9.47 12.21 17.27
CA GLY A 200 9.23 13.62 16.97
C GLY A 200 9.96 14.12 15.72
N GLY A 201 10.54 13.23 14.91
CA GLY A 201 11.43 13.57 13.79
C GLY A 201 12.80 14.05 14.24
N THR A 202 13.29 13.59 15.41
CA THR A 202 14.55 14.02 16.02
C THR A 202 15.42 12.85 16.46
N GLU A 203 16.73 12.96 16.24
CA GLU A 203 17.72 11.97 16.70
C GLU A 203 17.80 11.89 18.24
N ASP A 204 17.42 12.96 18.97
CA ASP A 204 17.32 12.88 20.44
C ASP A 204 16.07 12.09 20.88
N GLY A 205 14.91 12.27 20.23
CA GLY A 205 13.73 11.42 20.47
C GLY A 205 13.96 9.97 20.05
N LEU A 206 14.76 9.72 19.01
CA LEU A 206 15.21 8.37 18.65
C LEU A 206 16.11 7.77 19.74
N ARG A 207 17.03 8.54 20.36
CA ARG A 207 17.82 8.07 21.51
C ARG A 207 16.95 7.76 22.73
N GLU A 208 15.94 8.58 23.01
CA GLU A 208 14.97 8.34 24.10
C GLU A 208 14.15 7.06 23.85
N ASN A 209 13.74 6.82 22.60
CA ASN A 209 13.06 5.58 22.21
C ASN A 209 13.98 4.35 22.33
N LEU A 210 15.22 4.41 21.85
CA LEU A 210 16.18 3.30 21.97
C LEU A 210 16.56 3.02 23.44
N ALA A 211 16.70 4.05 24.28
CA ALA A 211 16.89 3.88 25.73
C ALA A 211 15.66 3.24 26.40
N THR A 212 14.46 3.58 25.94
CA THR A 212 13.21 2.95 26.39
C THR A 212 13.15 1.47 25.96
N ALA A 213 13.56 1.16 24.73
CA ALA A 213 13.66 -0.21 24.23
C ALA A 213 14.60 -1.06 25.10
N LEU A 214 15.82 -0.58 25.37
CA LEU A 214 16.77 -1.26 26.27
C LEU A 214 16.17 -1.50 27.65
N SER A 215 15.52 -0.50 28.27
CA SER A 215 14.91 -0.67 29.59
C SER A 215 13.78 -1.71 29.63
N ILE A 216 13.09 -1.94 28.51
CA ILE A 216 12.06 -2.99 28.40
C ILE A 216 12.71 -4.36 28.16
N LEU A 217 13.73 -4.43 27.29
CA LEU A 217 14.50 -5.64 27.01
C LEU A 217 15.22 -6.17 28.27
N GLU A 218 15.81 -5.29 29.08
CA GLU A 218 16.38 -5.64 30.39
C GLU A 218 15.33 -6.25 31.33
N GLY A 219 14.11 -5.70 31.33
CA GLY A 219 12.97 -6.25 32.08
C GLY A 219 12.55 -7.64 31.61
N ALA A 220 12.64 -7.91 30.31
CA ALA A 220 12.40 -9.20 29.68
C ALA A 220 13.61 -10.17 29.75
N GLY A 221 14.70 -9.81 30.43
CA GLY A 221 15.86 -10.67 30.65
C GLY A 221 16.91 -10.68 29.52
N TRP A 222 16.89 -9.68 28.64
CA TRP A 222 17.89 -9.44 27.61
C TRP A 222 18.83 -8.29 28.00
N THR A 223 20.14 -8.50 27.96
CA THR A 223 21.14 -7.50 28.37
C THR A 223 22.28 -7.38 27.37
N VAL A 224 22.82 -6.17 27.21
CA VAL A 224 23.98 -5.94 26.32
C VAL A 224 25.26 -6.40 27.03
N ASN A 225 26.05 -7.24 26.37
CA ASN A 225 27.30 -7.78 26.90
C ASN A 225 28.53 -6.88 26.60
N ASP A 226 29.70 -7.26 27.13
CA ASP A 226 30.98 -6.53 26.95
C ASP A 226 31.41 -6.33 25.48
N ALA A 227 30.83 -7.07 24.52
CA ALA A 227 31.07 -6.95 23.09
C ALA A 227 30.04 -6.08 22.36
N GLY A 228 29.05 -5.52 23.06
CA GLY A 228 27.98 -4.72 22.49
C GLY A 228 26.78 -5.51 21.95
N VAL A 229 26.74 -6.84 22.15
CA VAL A 229 25.67 -7.71 21.65
C VAL A 229 24.61 -7.94 22.73
N LEU A 230 23.34 -7.81 22.37
CA LEU A 230 22.19 -8.14 23.22
C LEU A 230 22.07 -9.66 23.36
N VAL A 231 22.16 -10.16 24.59
CA VAL A 231 22.09 -11.60 24.90
C VAL A 231 21.04 -11.91 25.96
N ASN A 232 20.49 -13.12 25.92
CA ASN A 232 19.63 -13.65 26.97
C ASN A 232 20.45 -14.13 28.18
N ALA A 233 19.77 -14.59 29.23
CA ALA A 233 20.40 -15.15 30.43
C ALA A 233 21.28 -16.41 30.22
N ALA A 234 21.26 -17.05 29.04
CA ALA A 234 22.16 -18.14 28.67
C ALA A 234 23.40 -17.65 27.88
N GLY A 235 23.46 -16.38 27.48
CA GLY A 235 24.51 -15.81 26.64
C GLY A 235 24.26 -15.97 25.13
N GLU A 236 23.05 -16.36 24.73
CA GLU A 236 22.64 -16.50 23.32
C GLU A 236 22.23 -15.13 22.77
N ALA A 237 22.71 -14.77 21.58
CA ALA A 237 22.47 -13.46 20.96
C ALA A 237 21.05 -13.32 20.42
N PHE A 238 20.51 -12.10 20.46
CA PHE A 238 19.27 -11.76 19.76
C PHE A 238 19.57 -11.59 18.27
N THR A 239 19.08 -12.51 17.43
CA THR A 239 19.27 -12.50 15.97
C THR A 239 18.02 -12.98 15.23
N PHE A 240 17.76 -12.44 14.02
CA PHE A 240 16.64 -12.85 13.15
C PHE A 240 16.81 -12.42 11.68
N GLU A 241 16.06 -13.06 10.78
CA GLU A 241 15.90 -12.67 9.37
C GLU A 241 14.57 -11.94 9.12
N ILE A 242 14.63 -10.77 8.50
CA ILE A 242 13.48 -10.11 7.86
C ILE A 242 13.39 -10.61 6.41
N LEU A 243 12.37 -11.40 6.10
CA LEU A 243 12.12 -11.89 4.75
C LEU A 243 11.29 -10.86 3.95
N LEU A 244 11.74 -10.54 2.74
CA LEU A 244 11.15 -9.58 1.81
C LEU A 244 10.83 -10.24 0.46
N ASP A 245 9.76 -9.79 -0.18
CA ASP A 245 9.26 -10.19 -1.50
C ASP A 245 9.75 -9.22 -2.60
N ASP A 246 9.74 -7.90 -2.34
CA ASP A 246 10.24 -6.86 -3.26
C ASP A 246 11.46 -6.10 -2.69
N GLN A 247 12.46 -5.81 -3.54
CA GLN A 247 13.66 -5.03 -3.20
C GLN A 247 13.34 -3.58 -2.77
N SER A 248 12.21 -3.03 -3.18
CA SER A 248 11.75 -1.69 -2.80
C SER A 248 11.42 -1.55 -1.30
N TRP A 249 11.34 -2.66 -0.56
CA TRP A 249 11.29 -2.70 0.91
C TRP A 249 12.67 -2.57 1.58
N GLU A 250 13.78 -2.88 0.91
CA GLU A 250 15.14 -2.82 1.50
C GLU A 250 15.46 -1.42 2.06
N ARG A 251 15.03 -0.36 1.37
CA ARG A 251 15.18 1.04 1.81
C ARG A 251 14.35 1.42 3.06
N ILE A 252 13.38 0.59 3.46
CA ILE A 252 12.55 0.72 4.67
C ILE A 252 13.09 -0.19 5.78
N ALA A 253 13.52 -1.40 5.42
CA ALA A 253 14.10 -2.36 6.36
C ALA A 253 15.49 -1.93 6.86
N GLN A 254 16.35 -1.34 6.01
CA GLN A 254 17.71 -0.95 6.42
C GLN A 254 17.72 0.06 7.59
N PRO A 255 16.99 1.20 7.57
CA PRO A 255 17.00 2.13 8.70
C PRO A 255 16.43 1.55 10.00
N PHE A 256 15.57 0.52 9.90
CA PHE A 256 15.08 -0.22 11.06
C PHE A 256 16.16 -1.16 11.62
N ILE A 257 16.86 -1.89 10.74
CA ILE A 257 18.01 -2.75 11.11
C ILE A 257 19.16 -1.92 11.70
N ASP A 258 19.50 -0.77 11.13
CA ASP A 258 20.51 0.16 11.66
C ASP A 258 20.17 0.59 13.10
N ASN A 259 18.88 0.78 13.42
CA ASN A 259 18.42 1.10 14.76
C ASN A 259 18.34 -0.12 15.70
N LEU A 260 18.19 -1.33 15.18
CA LEU A 260 18.29 -2.57 15.94
C LEU A 260 19.76 -2.91 16.30
N GLU A 261 20.71 -2.65 15.39
CA GLU A 261 22.14 -2.77 15.68
C GLU A 261 22.56 -1.85 16.84
N ARG A 262 21.97 -0.64 16.92
CA ARG A 262 22.15 0.30 18.06
C ARG A 262 21.65 -0.25 19.41
N LEU A 263 20.82 -1.29 19.42
CA LEU A 263 20.38 -2.04 20.61
C LEU A 263 21.25 -3.29 20.89
N GLY A 264 22.22 -3.58 20.01
CA GLY A 264 23.03 -4.81 20.04
C GLY A 264 22.36 -6.03 19.39
N ILE A 265 21.32 -5.83 18.57
CA ILE A 265 20.53 -6.90 17.96
C ILE A 265 21.06 -7.20 16.55
N ASP A 266 21.35 -8.48 16.28
CA ASP A 266 21.88 -8.97 15.00
C ASP A 266 20.73 -9.30 14.04
N ALA A 267 20.05 -8.25 13.57
CA ALA A 267 18.96 -8.33 12.60
C ALA A 267 19.51 -8.26 11.16
N SER A 268 19.04 -9.17 10.30
CA SER A 268 19.39 -9.23 8.89
C SER A 268 18.14 -9.13 8.02
N MET A 269 18.30 -8.81 6.73
CA MET A 269 17.20 -8.94 5.76
C MET A 269 17.60 -9.82 4.58
N ARG A 270 16.59 -10.41 3.94
CA ARG A 270 16.76 -11.21 2.73
C ARG A 270 15.57 -11.02 1.80
N THR A 271 15.84 -10.55 0.60
CA THR A 271 14.88 -10.50 -0.51
C THR A 271 14.89 -11.83 -1.26
N VAL A 272 13.72 -12.35 -1.62
CA VAL A 272 13.53 -13.59 -2.40
C VAL A 272 12.43 -13.40 -3.44
N ASP A 273 12.31 -14.31 -4.41
CA ASP A 273 11.18 -14.26 -5.35
C ASP A 273 9.84 -14.52 -4.63
N PRO A 274 8.70 -13.95 -5.12
CA PRO A 274 7.40 -14.12 -4.46
C PRO A 274 6.94 -15.57 -4.29
N SER A 275 7.41 -16.52 -5.12
CA SER A 275 7.05 -17.94 -4.96
C SER A 275 7.84 -18.60 -3.82
N GLN A 276 9.12 -18.24 -3.64
CA GLN A 276 9.92 -18.62 -2.47
C GLN A 276 9.42 -17.93 -1.19
N TRP A 277 8.94 -16.67 -1.29
CA TRP A 277 8.30 -15.98 -0.18
C TRP A 277 7.04 -16.74 0.28
N GLN A 278 6.13 -17.05 -0.65
CA GLN A 278 4.86 -17.70 -0.32
C GLN A 278 5.06 -19.10 0.28
N GLU A 279 5.94 -19.94 -0.27
CA GLU A 279 6.23 -21.26 0.32
C GLU A 279 6.79 -21.12 1.75
N ARG A 280 7.68 -20.15 2.01
CA ARG A 280 8.20 -19.91 3.37
C ARG A 280 7.12 -19.39 4.32
N ALA A 281 6.27 -18.47 3.86
CA ALA A 281 5.17 -17.94 4.65
C ALA A 281 4.12 -19.03 4.98
N ASP A 282 3.78 -19.89 4.02
CA ASP A 282 2.82 -20.98 4.17
C ASP A 282 3.29 -22.05 5.18
N GLN A 283 4.59 -22.35 5.22
CA GLN A 283 5.18 -23.24 6.25
C GLN A 283 5.53 -22.51 7.57
N PHE A 284 5.30 -21.19 7.63
CA PHE A 284 5.73 -20.30 8.72
C PHE A 284 7.26 -20.30 8.98
N ASP A 285 8.09 -20.61 7.99
CA ASP A 285 9.56 -20.56 8.09
C ASP A 285 10.12 -19.15 7.87
N ILE A 286 9.64 -18.26 8.72
CA ILE A 286 9.96 -16.83 8.79
C ILE A 286 10.29 -16.47 10.24
N ASP A 287 11.12 -15.45 10.47
CA ASP A 287 11.21 -14.82 11.80
C ASP A 287 10.38 -13.54 11.81
N MET A 288 10.66 -12.66 10.86
CA MET A 288 9.91 -11.44 10.58
C MET A 288 9.65 -11.34 9.06
N ILE A 289 8.51 -10.75 8.70
CA ILE A 289 8.19 -10.38 7.31
C ILE A 289 7.72 -8.91 7.28
N VAL A 290 7.91 -8.22 6.16
CA VAL A 290 7.03 -7.11 5.82
C VAL A 290 5.75 -7.71 5.23
N TYR A 291 4.58 -7.21 5.62
CA TYR A 291 3.32 -7.65 5.02
C TYR A 291 2.20 -6.62 5.19
N ASN A 292 1.16 -6.69 4.35
CA ASN A 292 -0.08 -5.92 4.44
C ASN A 292 -1.32 -6.83 4.59
N ARG A 293 -1.85 -6.98 5.81
CA ARG A 293 -3.12 -7.68 6.06
C ARG A 293 -4.27 -6.68 5.90
N GLY A 294 -4.64 -6.38 4.66
CA GLY A 294 -5.72 -5.44 4.35
C GLY A 294 -7.07 -5.85 4.94
N MET A 295 -7.68 -4.96 5.73
CA MET A 295 -8.97 -5.22 6.39
C MET A 295 -10.21 -4.79 5.58
N SER A 296 -11.32 -5.46 5.85
CA SER A 296 -12.63 -5.18 5.26
C SER A 296 -13.38 -4.08 6.01
N ALA A 297 -14.08 -3.21 5.27
CA ALA A 297 -15.08 -2.29 5.81
C ALA A 297 -16.33 -2.99 6.39
N SER A 298 -16.47 -4.30 6.16
CA SER A 298 -17.43 -5.21 6.79
C SER A 298 -16.72 -6.54 7.07
N PRO A 299 -16.00 -6.68 8.20
CA PRO A 299 -15.26 -7.90 8.53
C PRO A 299 -16.21 -9.03 8.92
N GLY A 300 -15.74 -10.27 8.79
CA GLY A 300 -16.55 -11.47 9.02
C GLY A 300 -15.72 -12.75 9.06
N ASN A 301 -16.11 -13.77 8.29
CA ASN A 301 -15.58 -15.13 8.39
C ASN A 301 -14.05 -15.22 8.16
N GLU A 302 -13.47 -14.30 7.39
CA GLU A 302 -12.03 -14.24 7.10
C GLU A 302 -11.18 -13.97 8.36
N GLN A 303 -11.73 -13.28 9.36
CA GLN A 303 -11.06 -13.03 10.64
C GLN A 303 -10.66 -14.32 11.36
N ARG A 304 -11.36 -15.44 11.13
CA ARG A 304 -10.95 -16.76 11.65
C ARG A 304 -9.60 -17.20 11.11
N ASN A 305 -9.36 -16.97 9.82
CA ASN A 305 -8.09 -17.30 9.16
C ASN A 305 -6.94 -16.45 9.70
N TYR A 306 -7.21 -15.19 10.07
CA TYR A 306 -6.17 -14.23 10.46
C TYR A 306 -5.66 -14.41 11.89
N TRP A 307 -6.53 -14.79 12.84
CA TRP A 307 -6.22 -14.62 14.27
C TRP A 307 -6.27 -15.87 15.14
N THR A 308 -6.97 -16.93 14.70
CA THR A 308 -7.42 -17.97 15.65
C THR A 308 -6.34 -18.98 16.06
N CYS A 309 -6.57 -19.61 17.21
CA CYS A 309 -5.84 -20.78 17.65
C CYS A 309 -5.86 -21.96 16.66
N ASP A 310 -6.83 -22.05 15.74
CA ASP A 310 -6.85 -23.09 14.70
C ASP A 310 -5.98 -22.71 13.49
N SER A 311 -6.10 -21.46 13.02
CA SER A 311 -5.31 -20.98 11.88
C SER A 311 -3.81 -20.90 12.19
N SER A 312 -3.41 -20.50 13.41
CA SER A 312 -1.99 -20.49 13.83
C SER A 312 -1.25 -21.82 13.67
N LYS A 313 -1.99 -22.94 13.65
CA LYS A 313 -1.49 -24.32 13.54
C LYS A 313 -1.64 -24.92 12.13
N THR A 314 -2.25 -24.19 11.20
CA THR A 314 -2.61 -24.66 9.86
C THR A 314 -1.68 -24.04 8.81
N PRO A 315 -0.81 -24.83 8.13
CA PRO A 315 0.01 -24.31 7.03
C PRO A 315 -0.83 -23.70 5.92
N GLY A 316 -0.35 -22.63 5.31
CA GLY A 316 -1.10 -21.83 4.32
C GLY A 316 -2.24 -21.00 4.90
N SER A 317 -2.35 -20.87 6.24
CA SER A 317 -3.26 -19.91 6.86
C SER A 317 -2.66 -18.51 6.88
N GLN A 318 -3.52 -17.51 7.00
CA GLN A 318 -3.11 -16.10 6.99
C GLN A 318 -2.76 -15.55 8.40
N ASN A 319 -2.72 -16.42 9.40
CA ASN A 319 -2.18 -16.15 10.74
C ASN A 319 -0.65 -16.33 10.73
N TYR A 320 0.04 -15.50 9.96
CA TYR A 320 1.50 -15.49 9.85
C TYR A 320 2.16 -15.24 11.20
N TRP A 321 1.52 -14.44 12.07
CA TRP A 321 1.94 -14.21 13.46
C TRP A 321 2.04 -15.48 14.29
N GLY A 322 1.13 -16.45 14.10
CA GLY A 322 0.99 -17.58 15.01
C GLY A 322 0.30 -17.23 16.32
N LEU A 323 -0.55 -16.21 16.30
CA LEU A 323 -1.39 -15.82 17.45
C LEU A 323 -2.33 -16.97 17.84
N CYS A 324 -2.41 -17.27 19.13
CA CYS A 324 -3.39 -18.16 19.71
C CYS A 324 -3.73 -17.68 21.13
N ASN A 325 -4.92 -17.09 21.28
CA ASN A 325 -5.44 -16.56 22.54
C ASN A 325 -6.98 -16.78 22.52
N GLU A 326 -7.54 -17.51 23.48
CA GLU A 326 -8.97 -17.89 23.46
C GLU A 326 -9.91 -16.67 23.53
N ALA A 327 -9.45 -15.57 24.15
CA ALA A 327 -10.14 -14.29 24.13
C ALA A 327 -10.26 -13.71 22.71
N ILE A 328 -9.19 -13.80 21.91
CA ILE A 328 -9.18 -13.33 20.53
C ILE A 328 -10.08 -14.22 19.66
N ASP A 329 -10.02 -15.54 19.83
CA ASP A 329 -10.94 -16.48 19.16
C ASP A 329 -12.42 -16.12 19.43
N GLN A 330 -12.80 -15.80 20.68
CA GLN A 330 -14.17 -15.35 20.99
C GLN A 330 -14.49 -13.95 20.43
N LEU A 331 -13.54 -13.01 20.43
CA LEU A 331 -13.74 -11.68 19.85
C LEU A 331 -13.97 -11.76 18.32
N VAL A 332 -13.28 -12.68 17.64
CA VAL A 332 -13.55 -13.02 16.24
C VAL A 332 -14.95 -13.60 16.06
N GLU A 333 -15.40 -14.53 16.92
CA GLU A 333 -16.78 -15.03 16.86
C GLU A 333 -17.82 -13.92 17.09
N ASN A 334 -17.55 -12.95 17.97
CA ASN A 334 -18.44 -11.80 18.18
C ASN A 334 -18.56 -10.94 16.91
N VAL A 335 -17.48 -10.76 16.15
CA VAL A 335 -17.49 -10.07 14.84
C VAL A 335 -18.32 -10.85 13.82
N VAL A 336 -18.11 -12.17 13.71
CA VAL A 336 -18.83 -13.02 12.74
C VAL A 336 -20.33 -13.13 13.05
N GLN A 337 -20.70 -13.13 14.33
CA GLN A 337 -22.08 -13.34 14.78
C GLN A 337 -22.89 -12.04 14.93
N ALA A 338 -22.29 -10.88 14.67
CA ALA A 338 -22.95 -9.58 14.76
C ALA A 338 -24.15 -9.47 13.79
N SER A 339 -25.32 -9.13 14.32
CA SER A 339 -26.59 -9.12 13.55
C SER A 339 -26.87 -7.83 12.79
N ASP A 340 -26.19 -6.72 13.11
CA ASP A 340 -26.35 -5.42 12.47
C ASP A 340 -25.06 -4.57 12.58
N ARG A 341 -25.08 -3.37 11.99
CA ARG A 341 -23.89 -2.51 11.89
C ARG A 341 -23.40 -1.99 13.26
N VAL A 342 -24.30 -1.70 14.21
CA VAL A 342 -23.89 -1.19 15.53
C VAL A 342 -23.14 -2.28 16.29
N ASP A 343 -23.64 -3.50 16.20
CA ASP A 343 -23.04 -4.66 16.87
C ASP A 343 -21.74 -5.10 16.20
N LEU A 344 -21.67 -5.01 14.86
CA LEU A 344 -20.44 -5.29 14.10
C LEU A 344 -19.35 -4.26 14.39
N VAL A 345 -19.69 -2.97 14.47
CA VAL A 345 -18.74 -1.92 14.86
C VAL A 345 -18.22 -2.17 16.27
N ALA A 346 -19.10 -2.41 17.25
CA ALA A 346 -18.68 -2.65 18.63
C ALA A 346 -17.84 -3.94 18.80
N ALA A 347 -18.15 -5.01 18.05
CA ALA A 347 -17.36 -6.24 18.09
C ALA A 347 -15.99 -6.06 17.43
N THR A 348 -15.92 -5.34 16.31
CA THR A 348 -14.65 -5.06 15.62
C THR A 348 -13.77 -4.13 16.46
N GLN A 349 -14.34 -3.11 17.08
CA GLN A 349 -13.62 -2.22 18.01
C GLN A 349 -13.09 -2.97 19.24
N ALA A 350 -13.78 -4.02 19.73
CA ALA A 350 -13.28 -4.88 20.79
C ALA A 350 -12.08 -5.74 20.33
N LEU A 351 -12.17 -6.32 19.13
CA LEU A 351 -11.08 -7.09 18.53
C LEU A 351 -9.85 -6.22 18.24
N ASP A 352 -10.02 -5.05 17.64
CA ASP A 352 -8.96 -4.07 17.38
C ASP A 352 -8.26 -3.63 18.67
N ARG A 353 -9.03 -3.27 19.70
CA ARG A 353 -8.50 -2.88 21.02
C ARG A 353 -7.69 -4.00 21.68
N ALA A 354 -8.08 -5.26 21.52
CA ALA A 354 -7.31 -6.39 22.01
C ALA A 354 -5.99 -6.58 21.23
N LEU A 355 -6.06 -6.58 19.89
CA LEU A 355 -4.91 -6.79 19.01
C LEU A 355 -3.89 -5.65 19.04
N GLN A 356 -4.31 -4.40 19.31
CA GLN A 356 -3.43 -3.24 19.50
C GLN A 356 -2.37 -3.49 20.58
N TRP A 357 -2.79 -3.98 21.74
CA TRP A 357 -1.92 -4.19 22.91
C TRP A 357 -1.15 -5.51 22.90
N GLU A 358 -1.34 -6.37 21.89
CA GLU A 358 -0.54 -7.59 21.70
C GLU A 358 0.77 -7.33 20.94
N TYR A 359 0.98 -6.13 20.38
CA TYR A 359 2.20 -5.72 19.66
C TYR A 359 2.64 -6.75 18.58
N LEU A 360 1.70 -7.31 17.83
CA LEU A 360 1.95 -8.39 16.86
C LEU A 360 2.73 -7.93 15.62
N THR A 361 2.69 -6.63 15.34
CA THR A 361 3.31 -5.98 14.20
C THR A 361 3.90 -4.65 14.68
N VAL A 362 5.05 -4.23 14.13
CA VAL A 362 5.50 -2.83 14.20
C VAL A 362 4.76 -2.06 13.10
N PRO A 363 3.78 -1.20 13.42
CA PRO A 363 2.90 -0.64 12.38
C PRO A 363 3.67 0.32 11.47
N HIS A 364 3.44 0.21 10.16
CA HIS A 364 3.88 1.18 9.17
C HIS A 364 2.90 2.39 9.15
N TRP A 365 2.32 2.69 8.01
CA TRP A 365 1.64 3.94 7.70
C TRP A 365 0.53 3.71 6.67
N HIS A 366 -0.22 4.76 6.37
CA HIS A 366 -1.21 4.80 5.29
C HIS A 366 -1.34 6.20 4.69
N ILE A 367 -2.02 6.29 3.55
CA ILE A 367 -2.55 7.54 2.99
C ILE A 367 -4.06 7.58 3.20
N ARG A 368 -4.63 8.78 3.37
CA ARG A 368 -6.09 9.00 3.54
C ARG A 368 -6.71 9.63 2.28
N SER A 369 -6.12 9.32 1.13
CA SER A 369 -6.52 9.83 -0.17
C SER A 369 -5.90 9.02 -1.31
N THR A 370 -6.71 8.63 -2.27
CA THR A 370 -6.26 8.04 -3.53
C THR A 370 -5.59 9.11 -4.38
N ARG A 371 -4.32 8.91 -4.77
CA ARG A 371 -3.62 9.78 -5.73
C ARG A 371 -4.02 9.42 -7.16
N VAL A 372 -4.54 10.39 -7.91
CA VAL A 372 -4.88 10.20 -9.34
C VAL A 372 -4.38 11.39 -10.13
N ALA A 373 -3.56 11.13 -11.15
CA ALA A 373 -3.26 12.08 -12.20
C ALA A 373 -4.15 11.77 -13.41
N TYR A 374 -4.72 12.78 -14.05
CA TYR A 374 -5.56 12.57 -15.23
C TYR A 374 -5.49 13.73 -16.21
N TRP A 375 -5.56 13.44 -17.50
CA TRP A 375 -5.71 14.44 -18.54
C TRP A 375 -7.08 15.10 -18.41
N ASN A 376 -7.12 16.43 -18.56
CA ASN A 376 -8.28 17.27 -18.30
C ASN A 376 -9.36 17.17 -19.41
N VAL A 377 -9.30 16.11 -20.23
CA VAL A 377 -10.42 15.56 -21.00
C VAL A 377 -11.35 14.72 -20.12
N ILE A 378 -10.87 14.23 -18.97
CA ILE A 378 -11.64 13.46 -18.00
C ILE A 378 -12.26 14.38 -16.94
N ASP A 379 -13.44 14.00 -16.43
CA ASP A 379 -14.13 14.69 -15.34
C ASP A 379 -14.90 13.69 -14.46
N ARG A 380 -15.30 14.12 -13.26
CA ARG A 380 -15.78 13.23 -12.20
C ARG A 380 -16.80 13.89 -11.27
N PRO A 381 -17.63 13.13 -10.54
CA PRO A 381 -18.50 13.70 -9.52
C PRO A 381 -17.71 14.44 -8.43
N GLU A 382 -18.19 15.63 -8.04
CA GLU A 382 -17.63 16.46 -6.95
C GLU A 382 -17.47 15.66 -5.64
N ARG A 383 -18.36 14.68 -5.42
CA ARG A 383 -18.35 13.77 -4.27
C ARG A 383 -18.02 12.37 -4.73
N SER A 384 -16.86 11.86 -4.32
CA SER A 384 -16.52 10.45 -4.44
C SER A 384 -17.18 9.63 -3.32
N PRO A 385 -17.41 8.32 -3.51
CA PRO A 385 -17.74 7.40 -2.43
C PRO A 385 -16.75 7.45 -1.25
N SER A 386 -17.18 6.97 -0.08
CA SER A 386 -16.33 6.97 1.12
C SER A 386 -15.10 6.06 0.98
N ASN A 387 -15.12 5.04 0.12
CA ASN A 387 -13.97 4.18 -0.17
C ASN A 387 -13.15 4.63 -1.40
N GLY A 388 -13.23 5.90 -1.79
CA GLY A 388 -12.42 6.48 -2.86
C GLY A 388 -13.14 6.68 -4.20
N PRO A 389 -12.40 6.96 -5.29
CA PRO A 389 -12.96 7.32 -6.59
C PRO A 389 -13.65 6.14 -7.32
N ASP A 390 -14.92 6.33 -7.69
CA ASP A 390 -15.67 5.40 -8.55
C ASP A 390 -15.54 5.77 -10.03
N PHE A 391 -14.62 5.14 -10.75
CA PHE A 391 -14.36 5.42 -12.17
C PHE A 391 -15.50 5.03 -13.10
N ASP A 392 -16.42 4.14 -12.72
CA ASP A 392 -17.64 3.94 -13.52
C ASP A 392 -18.47 5.23 -13.55
N SER A 393 -18.40 6.09 -12.52
CA SER A 393 -19.14 7.37 -12.44
C SER A 393 -18.44 8.56 -13.12
N TRP A 394 -17.20 8.40 -13.58
CA TRP A 394 -16.45 9.45 -14.29
C TRP A 394 -16.90 9.53 -15.76
N TRP A 395 -16.56 10.61 -16.47
CA TRP A 395 -16.94 10.82 -17.87
C TRP A 395 -15.88 11.57 -18.68
N TYR A 396 -16.12 11.69 -19.99
CA TYR A 396 -15.25 12.38 -20.97
C TYR A 396 -15.86 13.74 -21.36
N LYS A 397 -15.01 14.74 -21.60
CA LYS A 397 -15.36 16.11 -22.01
C LYS A 397 -14.90 16.33 -23.45
N ASP A 398 -15.78 16.05 -24.42
CA ASP A 398 -15.46 16.15 -25.86
C ASP A 398 -14.87 17.52 -26.25
N GLU A 399 -15.47 18.63 -25.77
CA GLU A 399 -15.00 19.99 -26.06
C GLU A 399 -13.59 20.28 -25.52
N ALA A 400 -13.19 19.65 -24.40
CA ALA A 400 -11.85 19.78 -23.85
C ALA A 400 -10.82 18.92 -24.61
N ALA A 401 -11.25 17.77 -25.14
CA ALA A 401 -10.40 16.88 -25.92
C ALA A 401 -9.97 17.48 -27.26
N ASP A 402 -10.82 18.25 -27.93
CA ASP A 402 -10.43 18.97 -29.14
C ASP A 402 -9.38 20.06 -28.84
N ALA A 403 -9.55 20.80 -27.75
CA ALA A 403 -8.61 21.85 -27.33
C ALA A 403 -7.24 21.28 -26.89
N ILE A 404 -7.23 20.21 -26.11
CA ILE A 404 -5.98 19.58 -25.63
C ILE A 404 -5.22 18.94 -26.80
N ARG A 405 -5.90 18.23 -27.71
CA ARG A 405 -5.26 17.62 -28.89
C ARG A 405 -4.73 18.66 -29.88
N ALA A 406 -5.40 19.80 -30.04
CA ALA A 406 -4.87 20.90 -30.84
C ALA A 406 -3.57 21.46 -30.24
N ALA A 407 -3.53 21.70 -28.93
CA ALA A 407 -2.34 22.19 -28.25
C ALA A 407 -1.17 21.18 -28.24
N GLN A 408 -1.45 19.87 -28.11
CA GLN A 408 -0.43 18.82 -28.27
C GLN A 408 0.15 18.81 -29.70
N ALA A 409 -0.71 18.88 -30.73
CA ALA A 409 -0.27 18.91 -32.12
C ALA A 409 0.51 20.19 -32.47
N GLU A 410 0.20 21.33 -31.85
CA GLU A 410 0.99 22.57 -31.99
C GLU A 410 2.39 22.43 -31.34
N LEU A 411 2.51 21.73 -30.21
CA LEU A 411 3.82 21.43 -29.59
C LEU A 411 4.67 20.46 -30.43
N GLU A 412 4.07 19.43 -31.04
CA GLU A 412 4.75 18.55 -32.00
C GLU A 412 5.20 19.27 -33.28
N PHE A 413 4.51 20.36 -33.67
CA PHE A 413 4.82 21.15 -34.85
C PHE A 413 5.86 22.27 -34.64
N VAL A 414 6.38 22.44 -33.42
CA VAL A 414 7.56 23.29 -33.18
C VAL A 414 8.79 22.57 -33.74
N ASP A 415 9.16 22.90 -34.97
CA ASP A 415 10.39 22.44 -35.62
C ASP A 415 11.58 22.60 -34.65
N PRO A 416 12.33 21.53 -34.31
CA PRO A 416 13.49 21.62 -33.42
C PRO A 416 14.50 22.70 -33.84
N GLY A 417 14.65 22.94 -35.15
CA GLY A 417 15.50 24.00 -35.68
C GLY A 417 15.03 25.43 -35.38
N THR A 418 13.78 25.63 -34.94
CA THR A 418 13.28 26.91 -34.42
C THR A 418 13.57 27.09 -32.94
N ALA A 419 13.43 26.03 -32.13
CA ALA A 419 13.80 26.06 -30.71
C ALA A 419 15.31 26.28 -30.53
N GLU A 420 16.15 25.58 -31.31
CA GLU A 420 17.59 25.82 -31.34
C GLU A 420 17.95 27.23 -31.84
N ALA A 421 17.19 27.78 -32.81
CA ALA A 421 17.43 29.13 -33.33
C ALA A 421 17.08 30.24 -32.33
N GLU A 422 15.98 30.10 -31.56
CA GLU A 422 15.64 31.06 -30.51
C GLU A 422 16.60 30.97 -29.31
N ALA A 423 17.05 29.76 -28.94
CA ALA A 423 18.10 29.58 -27.93
C ALA A 423 19.44 30.21 -28.38
N ALA A 424 19.91 29.91 -29.60
CA ALA A 424 21.14 30.48 -30.16
C ALA A 424 21.07 32.01 -30.34
N ALA A 425 19.88 32.57 -30.55
CA ALA A 425 19.67 34.02 -30.59
C ALA A 425 19.79 34.69 -29.19
N ALA A 426 19.52 33.95 -28.11
CA ALA A 426 19.64 34.43 -26.74
C ALA A 426 21.10 34.39 -26.22
N GLU A 427 21.91 33.41 -26.62
CA GLU A 427 23.30 33.27 -26.17
C GLU A 427 24.30 34.16 -26.95
N ALA A 428 23.88 34.85 -28.01
CA ALA A 428 24.74 35.59 -28.93
C ALA A 428 25.30 36.94 -28.38
N THR A 429 25.87 36.95 -27.18
CA THR A 429 26.62 38.10 -26.62
C THR A 429 28.05 37.66 -26.24
N PRO A 430 29.11 38.11 -26.95
CA PRO A 430 30.43 37.48 -26.83
C PRO A 430 31.35 38.15 -25.79
N GLU A 431 31.96 37.35 -24.91
CA GLU A 431 33.31 37.64 -24.40
C GLU A 431 34.16 36.36 -24.19
N THR A 432 35.39 36.44 -24.65
CA THR A 432 36.42 35.40 -24.91
C THR A 432 36.99 34.65 -23.69
N GLY A 433 37.41 33.36 -23.83
CA GLY A 433 38.17 32.68 -22.75
C GLY A 433 38.71 31.23 -22.92
N ALA A 434 39.63 30.98 -23.86
CA ALA A 434 40.69 29.93 -23.87
C ALA A 434 40.51 28.48 -23.26
N GLU A 435 40.38 27.49 -24.16
CA GLU A 435 41.33 26.36 -24.43
C GLU A 435 41.70 25.22 -23.42
N GLU A 436 41.40 23.97 -23.87
CA GLU A 436 42.19 22.69 -23.83
C GLU A 436 42.07 21.57 -22.74
N ALA A 437 42.41 20.34 -23.18
CA ALA A 437 42.42 18.98 -22.53
C ALA A 437 41.04 18.32 -22.23
N ALA A 438 40.68 17.05 -22.54
CA ALA A 438 41.36 15.72 -22.56
C ALA A 438 41.41 15.02 -21.17
N THR A 439 41.17 13.71 -20.94
CA THR A 439 40.91 12.45 -21.74
C THR A 439 40.62 11.29 -20.71
N ASP A 440 40.03 10.10 -20.94
CA ASP A 440 39.34 9.38 -22.06
C ASP A 440 38.62 8.09 -21.48
N THR A 441 37.76 7.39 -22.25
CA THR A 441 37.10 6.07 -21.97
C THR A 441 36.11 5.99 -20.77
N THR A 442 35.25 4.97 -20.54
CA THR A 442 35.10 3.55 -21.01
C THR A 442 33.62 3.14 -21.12
N ASP A 443 33.30 2.09 -21.91
CA ASP A 443 32.08 1.27 -21.76
C ASP A 443 32.05 0.52 -20.40
N ASP A 444 30.85 0.22 -19.89
CA ASP A 444 30.49 -1.17 -19.60
C ASP A 444 28.96 -1.38 -19.64
N ALA A 445 28.50 -2.61 -19.85
CA ALA A 445 27.08 -2.95 -20.00
C ALA A 445 26.58 -3.91 -18.90
N ALA A 446 25.45 -3.59 -18.28
CA ALA A 446 24.73 -4.46 -17.35
C ALA A 446 23.44 -4.99 -17.99
N ALA A 447 23.11 -6.26 -17.71
CA ALA A 447 21.99 -6.95 -18.35
C ALA A 447 20.66 -6.72 -17.62
N GLU A 448 19.57 -6.76 -18.38
CA GLU A 448 18.20 -6.72 -17.86
C GLU A 448 17.83 -8.06 -17.18
N THR A 449 17.14 -7.98 -16.04
CA THR A 449 16.38 -9.07 -15.44
C THR A 449 14.97 -8.59 -15.13
N GLU A 450 13.99 -9.47 -15.32
CA GLU A 450 12.57 -9.13 -15.21
C GLU A 450 12.18 -8.84 -13.75
N ALA A 451 11.39 -7.79 -13.55
CA ALA A 451 10.79 -7.44 -12.26
C ALA A 451 9.27 -7.61 -12.38
N GLU A 452 8.67 -8.37 -11.47
CA GLU A 452 7.21 -8.47 -11.29
C GLU A 452 6.79 -7.49 -10.18
N THR A 453 5.68 -6.77 -10.36
CA THR A 453 5.29 -5.66 -9.48
C THR A 453 4.45 -6.11 -8.28
N GLU A 454 4.86 -5.72 -7.08
CA GLU A 454 4.18 -6.03 -5.82
C GLU A 454 2.78 -5.39 -5.67
N THR A 455 1.96 -5.92 -4.76
CA THR A 455 0.52 -5.61 -4.67
C THR A 455 0.06 -5.01 -3.33
N GLU A 456 -0.37 -3.75 -3.35
CA GLU A 456 -1.05 -3.14 -2.20
C GLU A 456 -2.52 -3.56 -2.10
N SER A 457 -2.82 -4.56 -1.26
CA SER A 457 -4.21 -4.93 -0.97
C SER A 457 -4.96 -3.78 -0.25
N SER A 458 -6.05 -3.31 -0.83
CA SER A 458 -7.07 -2.49 -0.14
C SER A 458 -8.48 -3.00 -0.48
N GLY A 459 -9.45 -2.69 0.39
CA GLY A 459 -10.70 -3.47 0.48
C GLY A 459 -11.80 -3.13 -0.52
N GLY A 460 -12.43 -4.17 -1.08
CA GLY A 460 -13.85 -4.16 -1.46
C GLY A 460 -14.24 -3.29 -2.65
N VAL A 461 -13.75 -3.64 -3.85
CA VAL A 461 -14.12 -2.94 -5.10
C VAL A 461 -15.54 -3.33 -5.57
N PRO A 462 -16.39 -2.38 -6.04
CA PRO A 462 -17.72 -2.69 -6.59
C PRO A 462 -17.69 -3.58 -7.85
N GLY A 463 -18.71 -4.41 -8.02
CA GLY A 463 -18.85 -5.32 -9.17
C GLY A 463 -19.19 -4.62 -10.49
N GLY A 464 -18.18 -4.06 -11.16
CA GLY A 464 -18.23 -3.54 -12.54
C GLY A 464 -16.92 -3.88 -13.27
N PRO A 465 -16.81 -3.71 -14.60
CA PRO A 465 -15.58 -4.06 -15.33
C PRO A 465 -14.39 -3.17 -14.96
N ILE A 466 -14.60 -1.87 -14.69
CA ILE A 466 -13.54 -1.00 -14.14
C ILE A 466 -13.26 -1.39 -12.68
N GLY A 467 -14.27 -1.87 -11.94
CA GLY A 467 -14.08 -2.45 -10.62
C GLY A 467 -13.27 -3.76 -10.62
N ILE A 468 -13.37 -4.56 -11.68
CA ILE A 468 -12.50 -5.74 -11.89
C ILE A 468 -11.09 -5.26 -12.25
N ALA A 469 -10.93 -4.22 -13.08
CA ALA A 469 -9.62 -3.62 -13.32
C ALA A 469 -8.99 -3.09 -12.02
N LEU A 470 -9.72 -2.34 -11.17
CA LEU A 470 -9.24 -1.91 -9.84
C LEU A 470 -8.91 -3.09 -8.92
N ALA A 471 -9.71 -4.16 -8.93
CA ALA A 471 -9.39 -5.37 -8.17
C ALA A 471 -8.09 -6.04 -8.66
N LEU A 472 -7.74 -5.89 -9.94
CA LEU A 472 -6.49 -6.36 -10.53
C LEU A 472 -5.33 -5.36 -10.30
N ILE A 473 -5.57 -4.04 -10.20
CA ILE A 473 -4.58 -3.06 -9.70
C ILE A 473 -4.13 -3.49 -8.29
N LEU A 474 -5.11 -3.72 -7.41
CA LEU A 474 -4.91 -3.99 -5.98
C LEU A 474 -4.48 -5.44 -5.67
N ALA A 475 -4.42 -6.33 -6.67
CA ALA A 475 -4.12 -7.76 -6.46
C ALA A 475 -3.19 -8.40 -7.51
N LEU A 476 -2.72 -7.68 -8.54
CA LEU A 476 -1.68 -8.16 -9.47
C LEU A 476 -0.59 -7.13 -9.82
N GLY A 477 -0.61 -5.91 -9.27
CA GLY A 477 0.41 -4.88 -9.58
C GLY A 477 0.38 -4.42 -11.03
N ALA A 478 -0.63 -4.85 -11.78
CA ALA A 478 -0.84 -4.55 -13.18
C ALA A 478 -1.27 -3.09 -13.32
N ILE A 479 -0.39 -2.29 -13.90
CA ILE A 479 -0.66 -0.88 -14.18
C ILE A 479 -1.59 -0.83 -15.38
N PHE A 480 -2.77 -0.24 -15.19
CA PHE A 480 -3.84 -0.20 -16.16
C PHE A 480 -4.10 1.20 -16.67
N ALA A 481 -3.64 1.47 -17.89
CA ALA A 481 -3.87 2.71 -18.59
C ALA A 481 -5.27 2.74 -19.23
N LEU A 482 -6.10 3.74 -18.88
CA LEU A 482 -7.38 3.98 -19.55
C LEU A 482 -7.15 4.72 -20.87
N THR A 483 -7.44 4.06 -22.00
CA THR A 483 -7.15 4.58 -23.35
C THR A 483 -8.31 4.47 -24.35
N ARG A 484 -8.24 5.29 -25.41
CA ARG A 484 -9.08 5.20 -26.61
C ARG A 484 -8.21 5.00 -27.86
N LYS A 485 -7.99 3.74 -28.25
CA LYS A 485 -7.46 3.38 -29.59
C LYS A 485 -8.35 4.04 -30.66
N ARG A 486 -7.73 4.72 -31.63
CA ARG A 486 -8.41 5.52 -32.67
C ARG A 486 -9.08 4.62 -33.72
N ASP A 487 -10.21 5.10 -34.24
CA ASP A 487 -10.82 4.78 -35.54
C ASP A 487 -11.20 6.12 -36.21
#